data_AF-A0A5N6X931-F1
#
_entry.id   AF-A0A5N6X931-F1
#
_cell.length_a   1.000
_cell.length_b   1.000
_cell.length_c   1.000
_cell.angle_alpha   90.00
_cell.angle_beta   90.00
_cell.angle_gamma   90.00
#
_symmetry.space_group_name_H-M   'P 1'
#
loop_
_entity.id
_entity.type
_entity.pdbx_description
1 polymer ?
#
loop_
_entity_poly.entity_id
_entity_poly.type
_entity_poly.pdbx_seq_one_letter_code
_entity_poly.pdbx_strand_id
1 'polypeptide(L)'
;MTGRAIMQAAAKSNLKTVSLELGGKSPLLVFDDADLPATAAAAVKSITFNSGQICTASSRVYVQKGAADTFKGLIAEIMRNLCLGDPNASSTNMGPQADSKQAASVAQFLEAGAKGGQALVGGKPAFEAGENFIHPTVFSDIPDKSKLDAEEIFGPVMVLHEFETEKEAVRRANDTEYGLYVSVFTKDVSRAMRVARALEAGNVGVNCTSPDGAYELPFGGWKGSGIGYQKGSAAVMEWTQGNDLVWGQKHLAPYGVSLYPSFEEMLDSCPGVQAVVIASATPFHQPQTIECIKRGIHVLCEKPVAATASGVKEILKVSEMHPGVKVMVGFMRRFDDNYLDALSRVQRGEIGQPLIVRSQAYDVLDTSPTYKKYLHDSAGIFLDATIHDIDLALSFLGPNVRPKAVWAVGLTAYHTELAGKNDADNVAGICEFYEGRIAFFYNSRTSPRGFDNQTEIVGTEGKIAINLLCRQNRLEVVDKEGIKIEPDTRSRV
;
A
#
# COMPACT_ATOMS: atom_id res chain seq x y z
N MET A 1 -10.83 7.24 24.08
CA MET A 1 -12.17 6.77 23.61
C MET A 1 -12.68 7.53 22.39
N THR A 2 -12.61 8.86 22.36
CA THR A 2 -13.13 9.68 21.25
C THR A 2 -12.55 9.36 19.86
N GLY A 3 -11.22 9.20 19.74
CA GLY A 3 -10.60 8.86 18.44
C GLY A 3 -11.12 7.56 17.81
N ARG A 4 -11.32 6.52 18.63
CA ARG A 4 -11.93 5.24 18.18
C ARG A 4 -13.36 5.45 17.66
N ALA A 5 -14.15 6.29 18.33
CA ALA A 5 -15.51 6.60 17.90
C ALA A 5 -15.55 7.38 16.57
N ILE A 6 -14.61 8.32 16.37
CA ILE A 6 -14.47 9.04 15.10
C ILE A 6 -14.16 8.08 13.96
N MET A 7 -13.19 7.17 14.16
CA MET A 7 -12.84 6.17 13.15
C MET A 7 -14.01 5.24 12.81
N GLN A 8 -14.74 4.78 13.84
CA GLN A 8 -15.96 3.99 13.64
C GLN A 8 -17.05 4.75 12.87
N ALA A 9 -17.25 6.03 13.17
CA ALA A 9 -18.23 6.86 12.46
C ALA A 9 -17.85 7.07 11.00
N ALA A 10 -16.57 7.34 10.71
CA ALA A 10 -16.06 7.47 9.34
C ALA A 10 -16.29 6.18 8.53
N ALA A 11 -15.95 5.04 9.10
CA ALA A 11 -16.14 3.72 8.50
C ALA A 11 -17.62 3.43 8.21
N LYS A 12 -18.52 3.74 9.17
CA LYS A 12 -19.96 3.50 9.02
C LYS A 12 -20.64 4.45 8.02
N SER A 13 -20.16 5.68 7.90
CA SER A 13 -20.86 6.69 7.10
C SER A 13 -20.48 6.67 5.62
N ASN A 14 -19.21 6.91 5.30
CA ASN A 14 -18.80 7.24 3.92
C ASN A 14 -17.30 7.00 3.65
N LEU A 15 -16.62 6.25 4.52
CA LEU A 15 -15.20 5.90 4.37
C LEU A 15 -14.27 7.11 4.20
N LYS A 16 -14.62 8.28 4.77
CA LYS A 16 -13.74 9.44 4.75
C LYS A 16 -12.40 9.10 5.44
N THR A 17 -11.29 9.55 4.87
CA THR A 17 -9.97 9.44 5.49
C THR A 17 -9.97 10.16 6.84
N VAL A 18 -9.36 9.53 7.86
CA VAL A 18 -9.20 10.10 9.19
C VAL A 18 -7.74 10.03 9.59
N SER A 19 -7.19 11.16 10.02
CA SER A 19 -5.92 11.25 10.74
C SER A 19 -6.23 11.50 12.21
N LEU A 20 -5.60 10.77 13.11
CA LEU A 20 -5.89 10.78 14.54
C LEU A 20 -4.60 10.96 15.33
N GLU A 21 -4.44 12.11 15.96
CA GLU A 21 -3.43 12.33 17.00
C GLU A 21 -4.09 12.20 18.37
N LEU A 22 -3.64 11.23 19.17
CA LEU A 22 -4.28 10.83 20.43
C LEU A 22 -3.30 10.93 21.60
N GLY A 23 -3.73 10.44 22.75
CA GLY A 23 -2.98 10.51 24.01
C GLY A 23 -1.70 9.68 24.02
N GLY A 24 -0.91 9.87 25.08
CA GLY A 24 0.34 9.17 25.30
C GLY A 24 0.57 8.81 26.77
N LYS A 25 1.49 7.87 26.99
CA LYS A 25 2.09 7.58 28.30
C LYS A 25 3.61 7.53 28.17
N SER A 26 4.13 8.66 27.68
CA SER A 26 5.50 8.79 27.16
C SER A 26 6.54 8.42 28.21
N PRO A 27 7.42 7.44 27.92
CA PRO A 27 8.52 7.09 28.79
C PRO A 27 9.72 8.03 28.61
N LEU A 28 10.43 8.29 29.69
CA LEU A 28 11.72 8.99 29.71
C LEU A 28 12.76 8.07 30.35
N LEU A 29 13.76 7.65 29.56
CA LEU A 29 14.84 6.76 29.99
C LEU A 29 16.06 7.57 30.40
N VAL A 30 16.56 7.37 31.62
CA VAL A 30 17.75 8.01 32.17
C VAL A 30 18.80 6.95 32.47
N PHE A 31 19.88 6.93 31.70
CA PHE A 31 21.01 6.04 31.96
C PHE A 31 22.01 6.67 32.94
N ASP A 32 22.85 5.84 33.57
CA ASP A 32 23.82 6.27 34.59
C ASP A 32 24.80 7.35 34.10
N ASP A 33 25.07 7.39 32.79
CA ASP A 33 25.99 8.34 32.17
C ASP A 33 25.33 9.67 31.77
N ALA A 34 24.02 9.83 31.96
CA ALA A 34 23.28 11.05 31.65
C ALA A 34 23.76 12.24 32.50
N ASP A 35 23.55 13.46 31.99
CA ASP A 35 23.66 14.67 32.80
C ASP A 35 22.43 14.78 33.73
N LEU A 36 22.54 14.27 34.96
CA LEU A 36 21.40 14.16 35.87
C LEU A 36 20.75 15.50 36.22
N PRO A 37 21.49 16.59 36.54
CA PRO A 37 20.89 17.91 36.77
C PRO A 37 20.09 18.42 35.57
N ALA A 38 20.67 18.38 34.37
CA ALA A 38 19.98 18.84 33.16
C ALA A 38 18.77 17.95 32.83
N THR A 39 18.92 16.64 33.00
CA THR A 39 17.86 15.65 32.74
C THR A 39 16.68 15.83 33.71
N ALA A 40 16.95 16.08 35.00
CA ALA A 40 15.90 16.30 36.00
C ALA A 40 15.10 17.58 35.71
N ALA A 41 15.79 18.66 35.34
CA ALA A 41 15.15 19.91 34.93
C ALA A 41 14.27 19.71 33.68
N ALA A 42 14.77 18.98 32.69
CA ALA A 42 14.02 18.66 31.48
C ALA A 42 12.79 17.78 31.76
N ALA A 43 12.93 16.75 32.60
CA ALA A 43 11.83 15.86 33.00
C ALA A 43 10.73 16.62 33.75
N VAL A 44 11.10 17.50 34.71
CA VAL A 44 10.14 18.32 35.43
C VAL A 44 9.44 19.29 34.46
N LYS A 45 10.19 20.02 33.63
CA LYS A 45 9.61 20.89 32.61
C LYS A 45 8.61 20.13 31.73
N SER A 46 8.92 18.91 31.33
CA SER A 46 8.03 18.10 30.48
C SER A 46 6.68 17.81 31.12
N ILE A 47 6.66 17.37 32.39
CA ILE A 47 5.40 17.01 33.06
C ILE A 47 4.64 18.23 33.61
N THR A 48 5.31 19.36 33.82
CA THR A 48 4.66 20.56 34.37
C THR A 48 4.32 21.60 33.30
N PHE A 49 4.86 21.49 32.09
CA PHE A 49 4.47 22.33 30.97
C PHE A 49 2.96 22.20 30.71
N ASN A 50 2.27 23.33 30.59
CA ASN A 50 0.81 23.41 30.51
C ASN A 50 0.09 22.61 31.61
N SER A 51 0.69 22.57 32.81
CA SER A 51 0.19 21.80 33.95
C SER A 51 0.02 20.29 33.67
N GLY A 52 0.86 19.75 32.78
CA GLY A 52 0.85 18.33 32.38
C GLY A 52 -0.22 17.93 31.37
N GLN A 53 -0.94 18.90 30.82
CA GLN A 53 -2.00 18.69 29.82
C GLN A 53 -1.40 18.65 28.41
N ILE A 54 -0.52 17.68 28.20
CA ILE A 54 0.28 17.51 26.97
C ILE A 54 0.33 16.02 26.64
N CYS A 55 -0.08 15.65 25.42
CA CYS A 55 -0.13 14.25 24.97
C CYS A 55 1.25 13.57 24.98
N THR A 56 2.33 14.34 24.84
CA THR A 56 3.71 13.86 24.85
C THR A 56 4.41 13.95 26.21
N ALA A 57 3.71 14.34 27.28
CA ALA A 57 4.32 14.55 28.59
C ALA A 57 5.03 13.28 29.12
N SER A 58 6.26 13.46 29.59
CA SER A 58 7.09 12.41 30.19
C SER A 58 6.52 11.97 31.54
N SER A 59 5.56 11.05 31.48
CA SER A 59 4.71 10.63 32.61
C SER A 59 5.13 9.29 33.22
N ARG A 60 6.01 8.54 32.54
CA ARG A 60 6.73 7.39 33.10
C ARG A 60 8.22 7.64 32.98
N VAL A 61 8.92 7.77 34.10
CA VAL A 61 10.36 7.96 34.11
C VAL A 61 11.02 6.67 34.56
N TYR A 62 11.99 6.19 33.79
CA TYR A 62 12.78 5.02 34.11
C TYR A 62 14.22 5.48 34.29
N VAL A 63 14.77 5.35 35.50
CA VAL A 63 16.15 5.74 35.82
C VAL A 63 16.98 4.51 36.15
N GLN A 64 18.20 4.45 35.62
CA GLN A 64 19.10 3.36 35.89
C GLN A 64 19.55 3.41 37.36
N LYS A 65 19.67 2.22 37.98
CA LYS A 65 19.90 2.05 39.42
C LYS A 65 21.06 2.89 39.99
N GLY A 66 22.14 3.10 39.24
CA GLY A 66 23.29 3.89 39.68
C GLY A 66 23.00 5.40 39.78
N ALA A 67 22.02 5.90 39.03
CA ALA A 67 21.59 7.30 39.02
C ALA A 67 20.33 7.58 39.86
N ALA A 68 19.62 6.54 40.32
CA ALA A 68 18.26 6.65 40.85
C ALA A 68 18.13 7.61 42.04
N ASP A 69 18.94 7.45 43.09
CA ASP A 69 18.85 8.26 44.31
C ASP A 69 19.08 9.75 44.05
N THR A 70 20.16 10.07 43.32
CA THR A 70 20.50 11.44 42.92
C THR A 70 19.39 12.05 42.09
N PHE A 71 18.87 11.31 41.11
CA PHE A 71 17.84 11.79 40.20
C PHE A 71 16.49 12.03 40.90
N LYS A 72 16.07 11.13 41.81
CA LYS A 72 14.89 11.30 42.67
C LYS A 72 14.99 12.57 43.51
N GLY A 73 16.15 12.81 44.13
CA GLY A 73 16.41 14.01 44.93
C GLY A 73 16.26 15.30 44.12
N LEU A 74 16.91 15.35 42.94
CA LEU A 74 16.87 16.50 42.04
C LEU A 74 15.45 16.82 41.54
N ILE A 75 14.71 15.82 41.05
CA ILE A 75 13.32 16.04 40.59
C ILE A 75 12.44 16.54 41.72
N ALA A 76 12.52 15.93 42.91
CA ALA A 76 11.69 16.33 44.04
C ALA A 76 12.01 17.76 44.51
N GLU A 77 13.27 18.17 44.47
CA GLU A 77 13.69 19.54 44.79
C GLU A 77 13.13 20.55 43.78
N ILE A 78 13.29 20.30 42.48
CA ILE A 78 12.82 21.20 41.43
C ILE A 78 11.30 21.34 41.51
N MET A 79 10.55 20.24 41.72
CA MET A 79 9.09 20.29 41.85
C MET A 79 8.60 21.06 43.08
N ARG A 80 9.30 20.97 44.22
CA ARG A 80 8.94 21.74 45.43
C ARG A 80 9.08 23.24 45.26
N ASN A 81 9.98 23.68 44.38
CA ASN A 81 10.27 25.09 44.14
C ASN A 81 9.36 25.71 43.05
N LEU A 82 8.38 24.96 42.53
CA LEU A 82 7.38 25.50 41.61
C LEU A 82 6.36 26.37 42.36
N CYS A 83 6.10 27.55 41.80
CA CYS A 83 5.17 28.56 42.25
C CYS A 83 3.87 28.45 41.45
N LEU A 84 2.84 27.91 42.11
CA LEU A 84 1.49 27.84 41.55
C LEU A 84 0.79 29.18 41.73
N GLY A 85 0.02 29.63 40.72
CA GLY A 85 -0.70 30.89 40.80
C GLY A 85 -1.40 31.30 39.52
N ASP A 86 -1.77 32.58 39.44
CA ASP A 86 -2.37 33.21 38.24
C ASP A 86 -1.40 33.07 37.06
N PRO A 87 -1.81 32.47 35.93
CA PRO A 87 -0.97 32.36 34.73
C PRO A 87 -0.48 33.70 34.16
N ASN A 88 -1.11 34.83 34.51
CA ASN A 88 -0.68 36.16 34.09
C ASN A 88 0.39 36.78 35.01
N ALA A 89 0.63 36.20 36.20
CA ALA A 89 1.64 36.69 37.12
C ALA A 89 3.04 36.19 36.73
N SER A 90 4.02 37.10 36.68
CA SER A 90 5.41 36.79 36.29
C SER A 90 6.13 35.83 37.25
N SER A 91 5.65 35.70 38.49
CA SER A 91 6.17 34.77 39.49
C SER A 91 5.60 33.35 39.37
N THR A 92 4.54 33.15 38.58
CA THR A 92 3.91 31.85 38.39
C THR A 92 4.70 31.02 37.38
N ASN A 93 5.01 29.78 37.74
CA ASN A 93 5.65 28.82 36.83
C ASN A 93 4.79 27.57 36.58
N MET A 94 3.60 27.49 37.19
CA MET A 94 2.62 26.44 36.91
C MET A 94 1.19 26.93 37.17
N GLY A 95 0.28 26.74 36.20
CA GLY A 95 -1.11 27.18 36.28
C GLY A 95 -2.07 26.09 36.77
N PRO A 96 -3.39 26.34 36.71
CA PRO A 96 -4.40 25.33 37.03
C PRO A 96 -4.53 24.28 35.92
N GLN A 97 -5.33 23.23 36.19
CA GLN A 97 -5.94 22.41 35.14
C GLN A 97 -6.99 23.24 34.37
N ALA A 98 -7.30 22.83 33.14
CA ALA A 98 -8.19 23.59 32.24
C ALA A 98 -9.61 23.77 32.82
N ASP A 99 -10.15 22.75 33.50
CA ASP A 99 -11.45 22.80 34.15
C ASP A 99 -11.53 21.87 35.37
N SER A 100 -12.67 21.91 36.06
CA SER A 100 -12.92 21.11 37.26
C SER A 100 -13.08 19.62 36.98
N LYS A 101 -13.47 19.23 35.76
CA LYS A 101 -13.57 17.80 35.38
C LYS A 101 -12.17 17.21 35.25
N GLN A 102 -11.26 17.94 34.62
CA GLN A 102 -9.87 17.52 34.51
C GLN A 102 -9.20 17.48 35.89
N ALA A 103 -9.39 18.52 36.72
CA ALA A 103 -8.87 18.53 38.09
C ALA A 103 -9.39 17.33 38.92
N ALA A 104 -10.69 17.03 38.85
CA ALA A 104 -11.26 15.87 39.52
C ALA A 104 -10.73 14.53 38.97
N SER A 105 -10.52 14.41 37.66
CA SER A 105 -9.90 13.23 37.04
C SER A 105 -8.49 13.01 37.57
N VAL A 106 -7.66 14.06 37.58
CA VAL A 106 -6.29 14.00 38.12
C VAL A 106 -6.30 13.65 39.61
N ALA A 107 -7.24 14.19 40.41
CA ALA A 107 -7.37 13.86 41.82
C ALA A 107 -7.61 12.36 42.06
N GLN A 108 -8.40 11.68 41.22
CA GLN A 108 -8.59 10.23 41.30
C GLN A 108 -7.29 9.44 41.06
N PHE A 109 -6.41 9.94 40.19
CA PHE A 109 -5.08 9.35 39.99
C PHE A 109 -4.17 9.56 41.19
N LEU A 110 -4.22 10.73 41.84
CA LEU A 110 -3.48 10.98 43.09
C LEU A 110 -3.91 10.01 44.20
N GLU A 111 -5.22 9.77 44.35
CA GLU A 111 -5.74 8.79 45.31
C GLU A 111 -5.26 7.35 45.00
N ALA A 112 -5.23 6.97 43.72
CA ALA A 112 -4.71 5.68 43.30
C ALA A 112 -3.21 5.54 43.59
N GLY A 113 -2.43 6.59 43.32
CA GLY A 113 -1.00 6.65 43.64
C GLY A 113 -0.73 6.52 45.13
N ALA A 114 -1.49 7.24 45.97
CA ALA A 114 -1.36 7.17 47.43
C ALA A 114 -1.67 5.79 48.02
N LYS A 115 -2.50 4.98 47.35
CA LYS A 115 -2.80 3.59 47.74
C LYS A 115 -1.78 2.59 47.21
N GLY A 116 -1.11 2.91 46.10
CA GLY A 116 -0.29 1.97 45.32
C GLY A 116 1.21 2.16 45.45
N GLY A 117 1.69 3.29 45.96
CA GLY A 117 3.12 3.60 46.08
C GLY A 117 3.38 4.79 47.00
N GLN A 118 4.54 5.43 46.83
CA GLN A 118 4.99 6.52 47.68
C GLN A 118 5.09 7.83 46.90
N ALA A 119 4.50 8.91 47.42
CA ALA A 119 4.74 10.25 46.87
C ALA A 119 6.11 10.76 47.34
N LEU A 120 7.02 11.04 46.41
CA LEU A 120 8.30 11.71 46.68
C LEU A 120 8.11 13.22 46.89
N VAL A 121 7.10 13.79 46.22
CA VAL A 121 6.66 15.18 46.28
C VAL A 121 5.21 15.26 45.82
N GLY A 122 4.45 16.24 46.32
CA GLY A 122 3.07 16.47 45.92
C GLY A 122 2.13 15.41 46.51
N GLY A 123 1.30 14.80 45.65
CA GLY A 123 0.37 13.74 46.03
C GLY A 123 -1.02 14.22 46.46
N LYS A 124 -1.32 15.51 46.30
CA LYS A 124 -2.58 16.12 46.72
C LYS A 124 -3.00 17.29 45.81
N PRO A 125 -4.30 17.63 45.74
CA PRO A 125 -4.75 18.89 45.16
C PRO A 125 -4.14 20.10 45.88
N ALA A 126 -3.98 21.22 45.16
CA ALA A 126 -3.41 22.46 45.67
C ALA A 126 -4.52 23.50 45.89
N PHE A 127 -5.50 23.17 46.74
CA PHE A 127 -6.69 24.01 46.97
C PHE A 127 -6.36 25.41 47.49
N GLU A 128 -5.19 25.60 48.10
CA GLU A 128 -4.68 26.91 48.49
C GLU A 128 -4.41 27.85 47.31
N ALA A 129 -4.18 27.32 46.11
CA ALA A 129 -4.02 28.11 44.88
C ALA A 129 -5.33 28.23 44.09
N GLY A 130 -6.31 27.35 44.34
CA GLY A 130 -7.65 27.37 43.76
C GLY A 130 -8.20 25.98 43.47
N GLU A 131 -9.48 25.89 43.10
CA GLU A 131 -10.20 24.60 42.96
C GLU A 131 -9.62 23.68 41.87
N ASN A 132 -9.07 24.24 40.80
CA ASN A 132 -8.53 23.49 39.67
C ASN A 132 -7.01 23.29 39.75
N PHE A 133 -6.36 23.64 40.85
CA PHE A 133 -4.91 23.50 41.01
C PHE A 133 -4.53 22.14 41.58
N ILE A 134 -3.46 21.56 41.03
CA ILE A 134 -2.90 20.28 41.45
C ILE A 134 -1.41 20.48 41.72
N HIS A 135 -0.89 19.98 42.84
CA HIS A 135 0.56 20.02 43.05
C HIS A 135 1.30 19.13 42.04
N PRO A 136 2.44 19.61 41.51
CA PRO A 136 3.34 18.74 40.75
C PRO A 136 3.75 17.56 41.63
N THR A 137 3.58 16.35 41.09
CA THR A 137 3.64 15.12 41.88
C THR A 137 4.54 14.09 41.22
N VAL A 138 5.40 13.45 42.03
CA VAL A 138 6.15 12.27 41.62
C VAL A 138 5.82 11.12 42.57
N PHE A 139 5.38 10.00 42.00
CA PHE A 139 5.25 8.76 42.74
C PHE A 139 6.42 7.82 42.41
N SER A 140 6.97 7.18 43.44
CA SER A 140 7.84 6.01 43.35
C SER A 140 7.11 4.75 43.82
N ASP A 141 7.70 3.59 43.56
CA ASP A 141 7.24 2.29 44.07
C ASP A 141 5.81 1.94 43.63
N ILE A 142 5.40 2.49 42.49
CA ILE A 142 4.14 2.18 41.83
C ILE A 142 4.32 0.88 41.05
N PRO A 143 3.46 -0.13 41.24
CA PRO A 143 3.52 -1.36 40.45
C PRO A 143 3.33 -1.09 38.96
N ASP A 144 4.11 -1.80 38.12
CA ASP A 144 3.89 -1.87 36.68
C ASP A 144 2.43 -2.25 36.39
N LYS A 145 1.83 -1.65 35.36
CA LYS A 145 0.44 -1.88 34.92
C LYS A 145 -0.64 -1.46 35.92
N SER A 146 -0.29 -0.82 37.03
CA SER A 146 -1.27 -0.14 37.87
C SER A 146 -1.98 0.96 37.07
N LYS A 147 -3.14 1.41 37.53
CA LYS A 147 -3.90 2.49 36.86
C LYS A 147 -3.02 3.73 36.58
N LEU A 148 -2.20 4.13 37.55
CA LEU A 148 -1.32 5.30 37.44
C LEU A 148 -0.20 5.12 36.41
N ASP A 149 0.28 3.88 36.24
CA ASP A 149 1.33 3.52 35.28
C ASP A 149 0.77 3.30 33.87
N ALA A 150 -0.42 2.70 33.75
CA ALA A 150 -1.00 2.30 32.47
C ALA A 150 -1.78 3.40 31.75
N GLU A 151 -2.53 4.23 32.48
CA GLU A 151 -3.46 5.21 31.89
C GLU A 151 -2.85 6.61 31.81
N GLU A 152 -3.18 7.35 30.76
CA GLU A 152 -2.83 8.77 30.62
C GLU A 152 -3.56 9.61 31.69
N ILE A 153 -2.78 10.36 32.50
CA ILE A 153 -3.30 11.18 33.59
C ILE A 153 -3.72 12.57 33.08
N PHE A 154 -2.97 13.09 32.10
CA PHE A 154 -3.15 14.41 31.52
C PHE A 154 -3.13 15.54 32.58
N GLY A 155 -2.16 15.45 33.48
CA GLY A 155 -1.93 16.36 34.60
C GLY A 155 -0.47 16.25 35.07
N PRO A 156 -0.07 17.03 36.08
CA PRO A 156 1.33 17.24 36.45
C PRO A 156 1.84 16.12 37.37
N VAL A 157 1.64 14.88 36.96
CA VAL A 157 1.91 13.68 37.75
C VAL A 157 2.76 12.71 36.93
N MET A 158 3.94 12.37 37.43
CA MET A 158 4.80 11.34 36.84
C MET A 158 5.00 10.16 37.80
N VAL A 159 5.24 8.99 37.22
CA VAL A 159 5.65 7.79 37.93
C VAL A 159 7.13 7.54 37.64
N LEU A 160 7.92 7.30 38.69
CA LEU A 160 9.34 7.01 38.58
C LEU A 160 9.62 5.56 38.95
N HIS A 161 10.29 4.88 38.04
CA HIS A 161 10.72 3.49 38.11
C HIS A 161 12.23 3.40 38.03
N GLU A 162 12.79 2.38 38.65
CA GLU A 162 14.20 2.01 38.46
C GLU A 162 14.34 0.88 37.45
N PHE A 163 15.48 0.80 36.76
CA PHE A 163 15.85 -0.34 35.92
C PHE A 163 17.33 -0.69 36.08
N GLU A 164 17.71 -1.92 35.73
CA GLU A 164 19.10 -2.37 35.81
C GLU A 164 19.78 -2.44 34.44
N THR A 165 19.04 -2.87 33.40
CA THR A 165 19.62 -3.13 32.07
C THR A 165 18.95 -2.35 30.94
N GLU A 166 19.71 -2.03 29.88
CA GLU A 166 19.21 -1.40 28.66
C GLU A 166 18.02 -2.17 28.06
N LYS A 167 18.10 -3.50 28.05
CA LYS A 167 17.03 -4.38 27.54
C LYS A 167 15.75 -4.27 28.37
N GLU A 168 15.88 -4.20 29.68
CA GLU A 168 14.74 -4.02 30.59
C GLU A 168 14.08 -2.65 30.36
N ALA A 169 14.87 -1.59 30.28
CA ALA A 169 14.38 -0.23 30.05
C ALA A 169 13.55 -0.13 28.75
N VAL A 170 14.07 -0.67 27.63
CA VAL A 170 13.35 -0.70 26.36
C VAL A 170 12.06 -1.51 26.46
N ARG A 171 12.13 -2.70 27.08
CA ARG A 171 10.95 -3.56 27.25
C ARG A 171 9.85 -2.84 28.03
N ARG A 172 10.18 -2.19 29.15
CA ARG A 172 9.21 -1.48 30.01
C ARG A 172 8.71 -0.19 29.37
N ALA A 173 9.58 0.55 28.66
CA ALA A 173 9.16 1.71 27.87
C ALA A 173 8.07 1.34 26.85
N ASN A 174 8.25 0.22 26.14
CA ASN A 174 7.31 -0.27 25.13
C ASN A 174 6.07 -1.00 25.70
N ASP A 175 6.07 -1.39 26.99
CA ASP A 175 4.95 -2.10 27.64
C ASP A 175 3.81 -1.13 27.98
N THR A 176 3.17 -0.62 26.94
CA THR A 176 2.03 0.30 26.98
C THR A 176 1.21 0.19 25.70
N GLU A 177 -0.09 0.51 25.77
CA GLU A 177 -0.96 0.63 24.60
C GLU A 177 -0.67 1.88 23.76
N TYR A 178 0.07 2.84 24.32
CA TYR A 178 0.43 4.10 23.68
C TYR A 178 1.76 4.01 22.94
N GLY A 179 2.11 5.06 22.19
CA GLY A 179 3.36 5.13 21.44
C GLY A 179 3.58 6.49 20.79
N LEU A 180 3.40 7.59 21.53
CA LEU A 180 3.52 8.93 20.95
C LEU A 180 4.96 9.45 20.96
N TYR A 181 5.53 9.66 22.15
CA TYR A 181 6.86 10.23 22.33
C TYR A 181 7.66 9.41 23.34
N VAL A 182 8.98 9.31 23.13
CA VAL A 182 9.92 8.74 24.10
C VAL A 182 11.14 9.65 24.21
N SER A 183 11.68 9.78 25.41
CA SER A 183 12.95 10.46 25.64
C SER A 183 14.03 9.50 26.13
N VAL A 184 15.25 9.68 25.64
CA VAL A 184 16.43 8.90 26.02
C VAL A 184 17.55 9.85 26.41
N PHE A 185 18.01 9.77 27.65
CA PHE A 185 19.12 10.56 28.18
C PHE A 185 20.34 9.67 28.43
N THR A 186 21.42 9.92 27.70
CA THR A 186 22.70 9.20 27.77
C THR A 186 23.79 10.00 27.03
N LYS A 187 25.05 9.84 27.43
CA LYS A 187 26.22 10.40 26.72
C LYS A 187 26.79 9.42 25.69
N ASP A 188 26.45 8.14 25.78
CA ASP A 188 26.79 7.11 24.80
C ASP A 188 25.93 7.24 23.53
N VAL A 189 26.53 7.78 22.47
CA VAL A 189 25.91 7.92 21.15
C VAL A 189 25.48 6.57 20.56
N SER A 190 26.26 5.50 20.78
CA SER A 190 25.92 4.17 20.26
C SER A 190 24.69 3.62 20.96
N ARG A 191 24.58 3.82 22.28
CA ARG A 191 23.37 3.49 23.05
C ARG A 191 22.18 4.29 22.57
N ALA A 192 22.33 5.61 22.43
CA ALA A 192 21.25 6.47 21.96
C ALA A 192 20.65 5.95 20.64
N MET A 193 21.49 5.61 19.66
CA MET A 193 21.02 5.08 18.36
C MET A 193 20.38 3.69 18.47
N ARG A 194 20.93 2.77 19.29
CA ARG A 194 20.34 1.43 19.48
C ARG A 194 18.99 1.50 20.18
N VAL A 195 18.93 2.24 21.28
CA VAL A 195 17.71 2.39 22.09
C VAL A 195 16.64 3.11 21.29
N ALA A 196 16.98 4.21 20.61
CA ALA A 196 16.01 4.96 19.79
C ALA A 196 15.35 4.10 18.70
N ARG A 197 16.10 3.19 18.07
CA ARG A 197 15.56 2.26 17.05
C ARG A 197 14.66 1.17 17.64
N ALA A 198 14.83 0.83 18.91
CA ALA A 198 14.09 -0.26 19.56
C ALA A 198 12.80 0.22 20.23
N LEU A 199 12.58 1.53 20.31
CA LEU A 199 11.41 2.13 20.95
C LEU A 199 10.23 2.21 19.99
N GLU A 200 9.05 1.84 20.49
CA GLU A 200 7.81 1.80 19.73
C GLU A 200 7.03 3.11 19.89
N ALA A 201 7.56 4.20 19.34
CA ALA A 201 6.93 5.51 19.35
C ALA A 201 7.15 6.28 18.05
N GLY A 202 6.25 7.21 17.73
CA GLY A 202 6.39 8.01 16.52
C GLY A 202 7.50 9.06 16.60
N ASN A 203 7.83 9.54 17.80
CA ASN A 203 8.97 10.45 18.02
C ASN A 203 9.85 9.98 19.17
N VAL A 204 11.17 10.02 18.95
CA VAL A 204 12.18 9.73 19.99
C VAL A 204 13.14 10.91 20.11
N GLY A 205 13.15 11.55 21.28
CA GLY A 205 14.09 12.60 21.65
C GLY A 205 15.34 12.02 22.32
N VAL A 206 16.53 12.39 21.84
CA VAL A 206 17.80 12.03 22.47
C VAL A 206 18.38 13.26 23.17
N ASN A 207 18.57 13.17 24.48
CA ASN A 207 18.97 14.27 25.37
C ASN A 207 18.05 15.50 25.28
N CYS A 208 16.79 15.28 24.94
CA CYS A 208 15.70 16.26 24.95
C CYS A 208 14.36 15.55 25.25
N THR A 209 13.33 16.34 25.56
CA THR A 209 12.00 15.84 25.89
C THR A 209 10.93 16.86 25.49
N SER A 210 9.68 16.42 25.43
CA SER A 210 8.53 17.32 25.29
C SER A 210 8.63 18.50 26.28
N PRO A 211 8.32 19.73 25.86
CA PRO A 211 7.68 20.11 24.59
C PRO A 211 8.65 20.31 23.41
N ASP A 212 9.92 19.94 23.54
CA ASP A 212 10.89 20.09 22.45
C ASP A 212 10.50 19.19 21.26
N GLY A 213 10.44 19.78 20.08
CA GLY A 213 10.11 19.11 18.83
C GLY A 213 10.58 19.90 17.62
N ALA A 214 10.66 19.24 16.46
CA ALA A 214 11.00 19.87 15.18
C ALA A 214 9.73 20.00 14.33
N TYR A 215 9.44 21.20 13.82
CA TYR A 215 8.26 21.43 12.98
C TYR A 215 8.44 20.90 11.55
N GLU A 216 9.70 20.71 11.16
CA GLU A 216 10.11 20.20 9.86
C GLU A 216 10.04 18.67 9.79
N LEU A 217 9.98 17.99 10.95
CA LEU A 217 9.89 16.54 11.03
C LEU A 217 8.44 16.07 11.17
N PRO A 218 8.11 14.87 10.67
CA PRO A 218 6.82 14.24 10.94
C PRO A 218 6.62 14.03 12.44
N PHE A 219 5.39 14.28 12.88
CA PHE A 219 4.91 14.05 14.23
C PHE A 219 3.67 13.17 14.15
N GLY A 220 3.69 12.02 14.82
CA GLY A 220 2.58 11.09 14.75
C GLY A 220 2.62 10.04 15.85
N GLY A 221 1.50 9.37 16.10
CA GLY A 221 1.42 8.27 17.06
C GLY A 221 1.77 6.88 16.50
N TRP A 222 2.26 6.01 17.39
CA TRP A 222 2.35 4.54 17.23
C TRP A 222 1.30 3.85 18.13
N LYS A 223 0.89 2.62 17.79
CA LYS A 223 -0.16 1.85 18.51
C LYS A 223 -1.45 2.67 18.73
N GLY A 224 -1.90 2.80 19.98
CA GLY A 224 -3.11 3.51 20.37
C GLY A 224 -2.97 5.04 20.37
N SER A 225 -1.77 5.57 20.13
CA SER A 225 -1.52 7.02 20.11
C SER A 225 -1.92 7.69 18.80
N GLY A 226 -2.25 6.95 17.74
CA GLY A 226 -2.74 7.60 16.52
C GLY A 226 -2.52 6.85 15.23
N ILE A 227 -3.02 7.45 14.15
CA ILE A 227 -2.75 7.09 12.76
C ILE A 227 -2.59 8.34 11.90
N GLY A 228 -1.64 8.30 10.97
CA GLY A 228 -1.25 9.43 10.13
C GLY A 228 -0.20 10.33 10.77
N TYR A 229 0.25 11.33 10.02
CA TYR A 229 1.28 12.27 10.44
C TYR A 229 0.80 13.72 10.37
N GLN A 230 1.22 14.51 11.36
CA GLN A 230 1.18 15.96 11.37
C GLN A 230 2.61 16.52 11.20
N LYS A 231 2.73 17.78 10.76
CA LYS A 231 4.01 18.45 10.52
C LYS A 231 4.89 17.79 9.45
N GLY A 232 5.99 18.46 9.09
CA GLY A 232 6.89 18.04 8.03
C GLY A 232 6.21 17.81 6.67
N SER A 233 6.94 17.22 5.74
CA SER A 233 6.41 16.88 4.40
C SER A 233 5.42 15.71 4.43
N ALA A 234 5.55 14.80 5.41
CA ALA A 234 4.65 13.65 5.55
C ALA A 234 3.19 14.08 5.77
N ALA A 235 2.95 15.15 6.52
CA ALA A 235 1.59 15.67 6.69
C ALA A 235 0.97 16.13 5.38
N VAL A 236 1.72 16.81 4.51
CA VAL A 236 1.19 17.25 3.21
C VAL A 236 0.72 16.05 2.38
N MET A 237 1.45 14.93 2.44
CA MET A 237 1.05 13.68 1.78
C MET A 237 -0.26 13.12 2.36
N GLU A 238 -0.48 13.18 3.68
CA GLU A 238 -1.75 12.77 4.31
C GLU A 238 -2.95 13.61 3.85
N TRP A 239 -2.73 14.87 3.47
CA TRP A 239 -3.77 15.80 3.01
C TRP A 239 -3.93 15.84 1.48
N THR A 240 -3.16 15.05 0.72
CA THR A 240 -3.20 15.04 -0.75
C THR A 240 -3.56 13.67 -1.29
N GLN A 241 -4.51 13.60 -2.22
CA GLN A 241 -4.73 12.43 -3.06
C GLN A 241 -3.87 12.60 -4.32
N GLY A 242 -2.71 11.94 -4.43
CA GLY A 242 -1.84 12.18 -5.59
C GLY A 242 -0.55 11.38 -5.73
N ASN A 243 -0.42 10.22 -5.06
CA ASN A 243 0.83 9.45 -5.15
C ASN A 243 1.19 9.05 -6.60
N ASP A 244 0.20 8.78 -7.45
CA ASP A 244 0.45 8.30 -8.82
C ASP A 244 0.87 9.41 -9.78
N LEU A 245 0.30 10.62 -9.67
CA LEU A 245 0.72 11.76 -10.51
C LEU A 245 2.11 12.26 -10.12
N VAL A 246 2.41 12.32 -8.81
CA VAL A 246 3.75 12.70 -8.33
C VAL A 246 4.78 11.64 -8.74
N TRP A 247 4.43 10.35 -8.60
CA TRP A 247 5.28 9.26 -9.07
C TRP A 247 5.50 9.34 -10.59
N GLY A 248 4.43 9.54 -11.36
CA GLY A 248 4.49 9.68 -12.80
C GLY A 248 5.34 10.88 -13.22
N GLN A 249 5.21 12.01 -12.53
CA GLN A 249 5.98 13.22 -12.85
C GLN A 249 7.48 12.98 -12.65
N LYS A 250 7.84 12.18 -11.65
CA LYS A 250 9.23 11.83 -11.37
C LYS A 250 9.78 10.78 -12.33
N HIS A 251 9.00 9.77 -12.72
CA HIS A 251 9.52 8.58 -13.40
C HIS A 251 9.11 8.45 -14.87
N LEU A 252 8.02 9.09 -15.31
CA LEU A 252 7.50 8.99 -16.68
C LEU A 252 7.72 10.29 -17.47
N ALA A 253 7.52 11.45 -16.85
CA ALA A 253 7.70 12.74 -17.53
C ALA A 253 9.10 12.92 -18.17
N PRO A 254 10.22 12.44 -17.57
CA PRO A 254 11.54 12.48 -18.24
C PRO A 254 11.61 11.75 -19.58
N TYR A 255 10.68 10.82 -19.85
CA TYR A 255 10.57 10.09 -21.11
C TYR A 255 9.54 10.72 -22.06
N GLY A 256 9.09 11.95 -21.79
CA GLY A 256 8.13 12.67 -22.63
C GLY A 256 6.66 12.25 -22.42
N VAL A 257 6.36 11.53 -21.33
CA VAL A 257 4.98 11.14 -20.99
C VAL A 257 4.27 12.31 -20.32
N SER A 258 3.21 12.82 -20.97
CA SER A 258 2.28 13.77 -20.36
C SER A 258 1.34 13.06 -19.37
N LEU A 259 1.06 13.71 -18.25
CA LEU A 259 0.26 13.14 -17.15
C LEU A 259 -0.97 14.00 -16.93
N TYR A 260 -2.11 13.33 -16.75
CA TYR A 260 -3.40 13.98 -16.58
C TYR A 260 -4.13 13.34 -15.40
N PRO A 261 -4.86 14.13 -14.58
CA PRO A 261 -5.68 13.62 -13.48
C PRO A 261 -6.79 12.66 -13.91
N SER A 262 -7.27 12.77 -15.15
CA SER A 262 -8.32 11.92 -15.72
C SER A 262 -8.16 11.72 -17.23
N PHE A 263 -8.86 10.73 -17.78
CA PHE A 263 -8.86 10.46 -19.22
C PHE A 263 -9.58 11.56 -20.01
N GLU A 264 -10.67 12.09 -19.45
CA GLU A 264 -11.44 13.17 -20.04
C GLU A 264 -10.60 14.46 -20.12
N GLU A 265 -9.88 14.79 -19.05
CA GLU A 265 -8.98 15.95 -19.03
C GLU A 265 -7.82 15.79 -20.02
N MET A 266 -7.31 14.57 -20.21
CA MET A 266 -6.33 14.28 -21.27
C MET A 266 -6.91 14.59 -22.66
N LEU A 267 -8.14 14.14 -22.95
CA LEU A 267 -8.78 14.41 -24.24
C LEU A 267 -9.07 15.91 -24.44
N ASP A 268 -9.53 16.61 -23.40
CA ASP A 268 -9.82 18.04 -23.43
C ASP A 268 -8.54 18.89 -23.64
N SER A 269 -7.41 18.43 -23.08
CA SER A 269 -6.12 19.12 -23.16
C SER A 269 -5.37 18.88 -24.48
N CYS A 270 -5.84 17.96 -25.31
CA CYS A 270 -5.21 17.59 -26.58
C CYS A 270 -6.15 17.87 -27.77
N PRO A 271 -6.39 19.16 -28.11
CA PRO A 271 -7.26 19.50 -29.23
C PRO A 271 -6.71 18.97 -30.54
N GLY A 272 -7.56 18.30 -31.33
CA GLY A 272 -7.20 17.75 -32.64
C GLY A 272 -6.77 16.28 -32.65
N VAL A 273 -6.82 15.57 -31.51
CA VAL A 273 -6.62 14.12 -31.48
C VAL A 273 -7.65 13.40 -32.37
N GLN A 274 -7.16 12.66 -33.36
CA GLN A 274 -7.99 11.90 -34.30
C GLN A 274 -8.17 10.42 -33.89
N ALA A 275 -7.22 9.90 -33.12
CA ALA A 275 -7.22 8.52 -32.67
C ALA A 275 -6.55 8.37 -31.29
N VAL A 276 -7.02 7.42 -30.48
CA VAL A 276 -6.43 7.06 -29.18
C VAL A 276 -6.10 5.57 -29.16
N VAL A 277 -4.90 5.25 -28.66
CA VAL A 277 -4.52 3.88 -28.32
C VAL A 277 -4.75 3.67 -26.83
N ILE A 278 -5.63 2.74 -26.46
CA ILE A 278 -5.98 2.44 -25.07
C ILE A 278 -5.23 1.18 -24.65
N ALA A 279 -4.30 1.32 -23.71
CA ALA A 279 -3.57 0.23 -23.06
C ALA A 279 -3.63 0.37 -21.52
N SER A 280 -4.77 0.84 -21.02
CA SER A 280 -5.05 0.99 -19.59
C SER A 280 -5.36 -0.37 -18.95
N ALA A 281 -5.71 -0.41 -17.66
CA ALA A 281 -6.21 -1.65 -17.08
C ALA A 281 -7.59 -1.99 -17.67
N THR A 282 -7.86 -3.29 -17.87
CA THR A 282 -9.08 -3.80 -18.54
C THR A 282 -10.41 -3.18 -18.09
N PRO A 283 -10.65 -2.88 -16.79
CA PRO A 283 -11.89 -2.22 -16.36
C PRO A 283 -12.15 -0.85 -17.02
N PHE A 284 -11.11 -0.18 -17.49
CA PHE A 284 -11.20 1.14 -18.12
C PHE A 284 -11.38 1.08 -19.63
N HIS A 285 -11.14 -0.07 -20.28
CA HIS A 285 -11.22 -0.21 -21.74
C HIS A 285 -12.58 0.21 -22.30
N GLN A 286 -13.67 -0.32 -21.73
CA GLN A 286 -15.03 -0.02 -22.17
C GLN A 286 -15.40 1.47 -21.99
N PRO A 287 -15.32 2.06 -20.79
CA PRO A 287 -15.71 3.46 -20.60
C PRO A 287 -14.85 4.42 -21.44
N GLN A 288 -13.54 4.19 -21.54
CA GLN A 288 -12.65 5.03 -22.36
C GLN A 288 -12.96 4.90 -23.85
N THR A 289 -13.22 3.67 -24.34
CA THR A 289 -13.63 3.43 -25.73
C THR A 289 -14.94 4.16 -26.05
N ILE A 290 -15.95 4.05 -25.18
CA ILE A 290 -17.24 4.72 -25.37
C ILE A 290 -17.07 6.24 -25.40
N GLU A 291 -16.24 6.80 -24.51
CA GLU A 291 -15.98 8.23 -24.43
C GLU A 291 -15.32 8.75 -25.72
N CYS A 292 -14.33 8.04 -26.24
CA CYS A 292 -13.74 8.38 -27.54
C CYS A 292 -14.76 8.33 -28.68
N ILE A 293 -15.63 7.30 -28.75
CA ILE A 293 -16.64 7.18 -29.80
C ILE A 293 -17.60 8.38 -29.78
N LYS A 294 -18.09 8.76 -28.59
CA LYS A 294 -18.98 9.92 -28.41
C LYS A 294 -18.35 11.23 -28.87
N ARG A 295 -17.02 11.34 -28.79
CA ARG A 295 -16.25 12.51 -29.22
C ARG A 295 -15.80 12.44 -30.68
N GLY A 296 -16.17 11.40 -31.41
CA GLY A 296 -15.76 11.23 -32.82
C GLY A 296 -14.31 10.76 -32.99
N ILE A 297 -13.66 10.27 -31.93
CA ILE A 297 -12.23 9.90 -31.92
C ILE A 297 -12.10 8.40 -32.21
N HIS A 298 -11.23 8.05 -33.17
CA HIS A 298 -10.95 6.65 -33.48
C HIS A 298 -10.25 5.93 -32.32
N VAL A 299 -10.48 4.64 -32.16
CA VAL A 299 -9.94 3.88 -31.03
C VAL A 299 -9.21 2.64 -31.51
N LEU A 300 -7.99 2.44 -31.01
CA LEU A 300 -7.34 1.13 -30.95
C LEU A 300 -7.25 0.73 -29.49
N CYS A 301 -8.05 -0.22 -29.06
CA CYS A 301 -8.09 -0.67 -27.67
C CYS A 301 -7.40 -2.02 -27.52
N GLU A 302 -6.53 -2.14 -26.52
CA GLU A 302 -5.96 -3.41 -26.10
C GLU A 302 -7.08 -4.40 -25.68
N LYS A 303 -6.80 -5.70 -25.76
CA LYS A 303 -7.82 -6.73 -25.48
C LYS A 303 -8.03 -6.93 -23.96
N PRO A 304 -9.15 -7.53 -23.56
CA PRO A 304 -10.42 -7.43 -24.27
C PRO A 304 -10.92 -5.97 -24.24
N VAL A 305 -11.65 -5.57 -25.28
CA VAL A 305 -12.25 -4.21 -25.35
C VAL A 305 -13.30 -3.96 -24.24
N ALA A 306 -13.87 -5.03 -23.69
CA ALA A 306 -14.71 -5.02 -22.49
C ALA A 306 -14.61 -6.37 -21.79
N ALA A 307 -14.74 -6.38 -20.45
CA ALA A 307 -14.68 -7.60 -19.66
C ALA A 307 -15.93 -8.50 -19.79
N THR A 308 -17.04 -7.99 -20.36
CA THR A 308 -18.31 -8.72 -20.46
C THR A 308 -18.92 -8.61 -21.84
N ALA A 309 -19.69 -9.63 -22.25
CA ALA A 309 -20.45 -9.59 -23.49
C ALA A 309 -21.45 -8.42 -23.53
N SER A 310 -22.02 -8.04 -22.38
CA SER A 310 -22.90 -6.88 -22.22
C SER A 310 -22.15 -5.57 -22.56
N GLY A 311 -20.93 -5.43 -22.07
CA GLY A 311 -20.07 -4.28 -22.37
C GLY A 311 -19.70 -4.20 -23.85
N VAL A 312 -19.38 -5.33 -24.48
CA VAL A 312 -19.16 -5.38 -25.93
C VAL A 312 -20.40 -4.95 -26.72
N LYS A 313 -21.60 -5.42 -26.32
CA LYS A 313 -22.86 -5.01 -26.95
C LYS A 313 -23.13 -3.50 -26.81
N GLU A 314 -22.76 -2.92 -25.67
CA GLU A 314 -22.87 -1.47 -25.48
C GLU A 314 -21.94 -0.70 -26.41
N ILE A 315 -20.68 -1.12 -26.52
CA ILE A 315 -19.72 -0.52 -27.46
C ILE A 315 -20.27 -0.59 -28.89
N LEU A 316 -20.77 -1.76 -29.32
CA LEU A 316 -21.36 -1.94 -30.65
C LEU A 316 -22.53 -0.97 -30.88
N LYS A 317 -23.45 -0.86 -29.91
CA LYS A 317 -24.58 0.08 -30.00
C LYS A 317 -24.10 1.53 -30.15
N VAL A 318 -23.07 1.94 -29.41
CA VAL A 318 -22.52 3.30 -29.52
C VAL A 318 -21.79 3.50 -30.85
N SER A 319 -21.06 2.50 -31.34
CA SER A 319 -20.41 2.52 -32.65
C SER A 319 -21.41 2.62 -33.80
N GLU A 320 -22.55 1.93 -33.73
CA GLU A 320 -23.63 2.03 -34.73
C GLU A 320 -24.20 3.45 -34.84
N MET A 321 -24.25 4.18 -33.72
CA MET A 321 -24.67 5.59 -33.70
C MET A 321 -23.59 6.55 -34.27
N HIS A 322 -22.35 6.09 -34.43
CA HIS A 322 -21.21 6.89 -34.87
C HIS A 322 -20.43 6.18 -36.00
N PRO A 323 -21.05 5.97 -37.19
CA PRO A 323 -20.48 5.14 -38.27
C PRO A 323 -19.15 5.70 -38.86
N GLY A 324 -18.87 6.98 -38.64
CA GLY A 324 -17.61 7.62 -39.01
C GLY A 324 -16.43 7.24 -38.13
N VAL A 325 -16.67 6.68 -36.93
CA VAL A 325 -15.62 6.33 -35.98
C VAL A 325 -15.19 4.88 -36.17
N LYS A 326 -13.88 4.64 -36.28
CA LYS A 326 -13.30 3.30 -36.30
C LYS A 326 -12.91 2.88 -34.88
N VAL A 327 -13.35 1.69 -34.49
CA VAL A 327 -12.96 1.02 -33.25
C VAL A 327 -12.30 -0.29 -33.62
N MET A 328 -11.05 -0.45 -33.21
CA MET A 328 -10.24 -1.63 -33.43
C MET A 328 -9.84 -2.22 -32.09
N VAL A 329 -9.84 -3.54 -32.01
CA VAL A 329 -9.31 -4.28 -30.86
C VAL A 329 -7.93 -4.81 -31.24
N GLY A 330 -6.97 -4.72 -30.31
CA GLY A 330 -5.57 -5.06 -30.48
C GLY A 330 -5.29 -6.57 -30.64
N PHE A 331 -5.95 -7.25 -31.57
CA PHE A 331 -5.69 -8.65 -31.89
C PHE A 331 -4.42 -8.79 -32.73
N MET A 332 -3.26 -8.63 -32.09
CA MET A 332 -1.95 -8.50 -32.76
C MET A 332 -1.65 -9.60 -33.79
N ARG A 333 -2.02 -10.86 -33.51
CA ARG A 333 -1.74 -12.00 -34.40
C ARG A 333 -2.39 -11.89 -35.78
N ARG A 334 -3.51 -11.16 -35.90
CA ARG A 334 -4.19 -10.93 -37.18
C ARG A 334 -3.35 -10.12 -38.17
N PHE A 335 -2.38 -9.35 -37.65
CA PHE A 335 -1.55 -8.45 -38.43
C PHE A 335 -0.12 -8.98 -38.64
N ASP A 336 0.19 -10.20 -38.20
CA ASP A 336 1.47 -10.86 -38.49
C ASP A 336 1.52 -11.32 -39.95
N ASP A 337 2.66 -11.12 -40.61
CA ASP A 337 2.84 -11.40 -42.05
C ASP A 337 2.55 -12.86 -42.41
N ASN A 338 2.89 -13.82 -41.55
CA ASN A 338 2.66 -15.24 -41.83
C ASN A 338 1.17 -15.58 -41.72
N TYR A 339 0.48 -14.99 -40.74
CA TYR A 339 -0.96 -15.16 -40.58
C TYR A 339 -1.75 -14.46 -41.69
N LEU A 340 -1.28 -13.30 -42.18
CA LEU A 340 -1.84 -12.61 -43.34
C LEU A 340 -1.66 -13.41 -44.64
N ASP A 341 -0.47 -13.97 -44.87
CA ASP A 341 -0.23 -14.86 -46.02
C ASP A 341 -1.14 -16.10 -45.96
N ALA A 342 -1.20 -16.77 -44.81
CA ALA A 342 -2.09 -17.90 -44.61
C ALA A 342 -3.56 -17.54 -44.87
N LEU A 343 -4.03 -16.39 -44.37
CA LEU A 343 -5.41 -15.95 -44.55
C LEU A 343 -5.71 -15.69 -46.04
N SER A 344 -4.78 -15.05 -46.76
CA SER A 344 -4.88 -14.85 -48.20
C SER A 344 -5.00 -16.17 -48.97
N ARG A 345 -4.16 -17.16 -48.64
CA ARG A 345 -4.22 -18.51 -49.27
C ARG A 345 -5.53 -19.24 -48.99
N VAL A 346 -6.04 -19.14 -47.76
CA VAL A 346 -7.36 -19.67 -47.40
C VAL A 346 -8.46 -18.99 -48.22
N GLN A 347 -8.41 -17.66 -48.37
CA GLN A 347 -9.38 -16.92 -49.18
C GLN A 347 -9.30 -17.24 -50.68
N ARG A 348 -8.11 -17.59 -51.19
CA ARG A 348 -7.91 -18.10 -52.56
C ARG A 348 -8.37 -19.55 -52.75
N GLY A 349 -8.75 -20.25 -51.68
CA GLY A 349 -9.24 -21.62 -51.74
C GLY A 349 -8.15 -22.69 -51.87
N GLU A 350 -6.89 -22.38 -51.55
CA GLU A 350 -5.76 -23.31 -51.73
C GLU A 350 -5.84 -24.59 -50.89
N ILE A 351 -6.67 -24.60 -49.84
CA ILE A 351 -6.95 -25.79 -49.02
C ILE A 351 -8.41 -26.22 -49.09
N GLY A 352 -9.18 -25.70 -50.05
CA GLY A 352 -10.63 -25.85 -50.11
C GLY A 352 -11.32 -25.13 -48.93
N GLN A 353 -12.40 -25.72 -48.40
CA GLN A 353 -13.14 -25.13 -47.29
C GLN A 353 -12.43 -25.42 -45.95
N PRO A 354 -12.13 -24.40 -45.13
CA PRO A 354 -11.59 -24.62 -43.78
C PRO A 354 -12.58 -25.37 -42.88
N LEU A 355 -12.09 -26.43 -42.23
CA LEU A 355 -12.87 -27.32 -41.36
C LEU A 355 -12.41 -27.23 -39.91
N ILE A 356 -11.10 -27.29 -39.67
CA ILE A 356 -10.51 -27.33 -38.33
C ILE A 356 -9.41 -26.29 -38.24
N VAL A 357 -9.50 -25.41 -37.24
CA VAL A 357 -8.39 -24.54 -36.83
C VAL A 357 -7.89 -25.03 -35.48
N ARG A 358 -6.62 -25.44 -35.42
CA ARG A 358 -5.93 -25.73 -34.16
C ARG A 358 -4.93 -24.63 -33.90
N SER A 359 -5.09 -23.92 -32.80
CA SER A 359 -4.19 -22.84 -32.41
C SER A 359 -3.66 -23.07 -30.99
N GLN A 360 -2.40 -22.75 -30.80
CA GLN A 360 -1.63 -23.07 -29.62
C GLN A 360 -0.74 -21.89 -29.26
N ALA A 361 -0.78 -21.48 -28.00
CA ALA A 361 -0.04 -20.32 -27.51
C ALA A 361 0.61 -20.58 -26.15
N TYR A 362 1.80 -20.03 -25.98
CA TYR A 362 2.61 -20.16 -24.79
C TYR A 362 3.12 -18.79 -24.35
N ASP A 363 2.73 -18.37 -23.16
CA ASP A 363 3.37 -17.26 -22.47
C ASP A 363 4.50 -17.77 -21.58
N VAL A 364 5.52 -16.92 -21.42
CA VAL A 364 6.65 -17.17 -20.54
C VAL A 364 6.15 -17.23 -19.09
N LEU A 365 6.64 -18.21 -18.32
CA LEU A 365 6.42 -18.26 -16.89
C LEU A 365 7.03 -17.03 -16.21
N ASP A 366 6.18 -16.10 -15.79
CA ASP A 366 6.56 -14.95 -14.97
C ASP A 366 6.05 -15.16 -13.53
N THR A 367 6.97 -15.24 -12.58
CA THR A 367 6.64 -15.43 -11.15
C THR A 367 6.80 -14.16 -10.33
N SER A 368 7.03 -13.02 -10.99
CA SER A 368 7.24 -11.74 -10.34
C SER A 368 6.00 -11.30 -9.55
N PRO A 369 6.18 -10.54 -8.45
CA PRO A 369 5.06 -10.00 -7.68
C PRO A 369 4.10 -9.14 -8.53
N THR A 370 4.65 -8.39 -9.49
CA THR A 370 3.88 -7.56 -10.41
C THR A 370 2.97 -8.40 -11.30
N TYR A 371 3.50 -9.46 -11.90
CA TYR A 371 2.72 -10.34 -12.75
C TYR A 371 1.64 -11.09 -11.97
N LYS A 372 1.94 -11.55 -10.75
CA LYS A 372 0.92 -12.16 -9.87
C LYS A 372 -0.22 -11.20 -9.55
N LYS A 373 0.08 -9.92 -9.33
CA LYS A 373 -0.95 -8.88 -9.14
C LYS A 373 -1.77 -8.67 -10.42
N TYR A 374 -1.12 -8.63 -11.57
CA TYR A 374 -1.82 -8.57 -12.86
C TYR A 374 -2.75 -9.76 -13.07
N LEU A 375 -2.28 -10.99 -12.83
CA LEU A 375 -3.09 -12.21 -12.93
C LEU A 375 -4.28 -12.20 -11.97
N HIS A 376 -4.12 -11.62 -10.77
CA HIS A 376 -5.23 -11.43 -9.86
C HIS A 376 -6.35 -10.58 -10.49
N ASP A 377 -6.01 -9.54 -11.24
CA ASP A 377 -6.99 -8.62 -11.84
C ASP A 377 -7.35 -8.97 -13.30
N SER A 378 -6.75 -10.04 -13.85
CA SER A 378 -7.00 -10.52 -15.21
C SER A 378 -8.40 -11.13 -15.36
N ALA A 379 -8.98 -11.00 -16.56
CA ALA A 379 -10.30 -11.56 -16.91
C ALA A 379 -10.31 -13.09 -17.14
N GLY A 380 -9.20 -13.76 -16.84
CA GLY A 380 -9.00 -15.19 -17.03
C GLY A 380 -8.32 -15.54 -18.35
N ILE A 381 -7.67 -16.69 -18.41
CA ILE A 381 -6.77 -17.09 -19.51
C ILE A 381 -7.44 -17.13 -20.90
N PHE A 382 -8.75 -17.40 -20.97
CA PHE A 382 -9.47 -17.38 -22.24
C PHE A 382 -9.74 -15.97 -22.78
N LEU A 383 -10.06 -15.02 -21.90
CA LEU A 383 -10.33 -13.62 -22.28
C LEU A 383 -9.04 -12.81 -22.42
N ASP A 384 -7.98 -13.24 -21.74
CA ASP A 384 -6.73 -12.53 -21.67
C ASP A 384 -5.72 -13.05 -22.71
N ALA A 385 -5.38 -14.34 -22.69
CA ALA A 385 -4.33 -14.89 -23.57
C ALA A 385 -4.92 -15.55 -24.81
N THR A 386 -5.94 -16.40 -24.63
CA THR A 386 -6.51 -17.24 -25.71
C THR A 386 -7.39 -16.44 -26.68
N ILE A 387 -7.76 -15.20 -26.34
CA ILE A 387 -8.63 -14.38 -27.18
C ILE A 387 -8.02 -14.11 -28.56
N HIS A 388 -6.69 -14.07 -28.66
CA HIS A 388 -5.98 -13.99 -29.93
C HIS A 388 -6.18 -15.25 -30.80
N ASP A 389 -6.17 -16.43 -30.19
CA ASP A 389 -6.40 -17.71 -30.87
C ASP A 389 -7.85 -17.81 -31.35
N ILE A 390 -8.79 -17.36 -30.53
CA ILE A 390 -10.22 -17.29 -30.86
C ILE A 390 -10.43 -16.37 -32.07
N ASP A 391 -9.82 -15.18 -32.04
CA ASP A 391 -9.90 -14.21 -33.14
C ASP A 391 -9.34 -14.77 -34.47
N LEU A 392 -8.21 -15.48 -34.40
CA LEU A 392 -7.62 -16.15 -35.56
C LEU A 392 -8.52 -17.27 -36.10
N ALA A 393 -9.08 -18.10 -35.23
CA ALA A 393 -10.00 -19.14 -35.67
C ALA A 393 -11.22 -18.55 -36.39
N LEU A 394 -11.77 -17.45 -35.88
CA LEU A 394 -12.88 -16.75 -36.53
C LEU A 394 -12.46 -16.12 -37.88
N SER A 395 -11.24 -15.61 -38.01
CA SER A 395 -10.77 -15.04 -39.28
C SER A 395 -10.60 -16.11 -40.37
N PHE A 396 -10.06 -17.28 -40.03
CA PHE A 396 -9.86 -18.39 -40.97
C PHE A 396 -11.15 -19.14 -41.30
N LEU A 397 -11.99 -19.40 -40.30
CA LEU A 397 -13.28 -20.05 -40.54
C LEU A 397 -14.24 -19.08 -41.24
N GLY A 398 -14.13 -17.78 -40.99
CA GLY A 398 -14.90 -16.73 -41.65
C GLY A 398 -15.97 -16.11 -40.74
N PRO A 399 -16.45 -14.91 -41.09
CA PRO A 399 -17.14 -14.01 -40.15
C PRO A 399 -18.54 -14.46 -39.73
N ASN A 400 -19.12 -15.45 -40.41
CA ASN A 400 -20.51 -15.89 -40.21
C ASN A 400 -20.62 -17.20 -39.42
N VAL A 401 -19.51 -17.77 -38.94
CA VAL A 401 -19.59 -19.00 -38.13
C VAL A 401 -20.26 -18.74 -36.80
N ARG A 402 -21.13 -19.66 -36.37
CA ARG A 402 -21.90 -19.50 -35.14
C ARG A 402 -21.52 -20.61 -34.16
N PRO A 403 -21.03 -20.25 -32.95
CA PRO A 403 -20.74 -21.23 -31.91
C PRO A 403 -21.99 -22.07 -31.60
N LYS A 404 -21.83 -23.38 -31.64
CA LYS A 404 -22.84 -24.37 -31.28
C LYS A 404 -22.61 -24.89 -29.87
N ALA A 405 -21.37 -25.25 -29.55
CA ALA A 405 -21.00 -25.76 -28.24
C ALA A 405 -19.52 -25.46 -27.96
N VAL A 406 -19.21 -25.24 -26.68
CA VAL A 406 -17.86 -24.96 -26.20
C VAL A 406 -17.55 -25.87 -25.03
N TRP A 407 -16.38 -26.50 -25.06
CA TRP A 407 -15.84 -27.29 -23.96
C TRP A 407 -14.47 -26.77 -23.60
N ALA A 408 -14.19 -26.61 -22.31
CA ALA A 408 -12.89 -26.17 -21.84
C ALA A 408 -12.50 -26.98 -20.61
N VAL A 409 -11.21 -27.29 -20.52
CA VAL A 409 -10.57 -27.87 -19.35
C VAL A 409 -9.35 -27.04 -19.01
N GLY A 410 -9.07 -26.90 -17.72
CA GLY A 410 -7.95 -26.11 -17.24
C GLY A 410 -7.35 -26.70 -15.98
N LEU A 411 -6.08 -26.40 -15.77
CA LEU A 411 -5.38 -26.72 -14.54
C LEU A 411 -4.50 -25.54 -14.11
N THR A 412 -4.13 -25.54 -12.84
CA THR A 412 -3.20 -24.58 -12.25
C THR A 412 -1.96 -25.32 -11.77
N ALA A 413 -0.85 -25.18 -12.49
CA ALA A 413 0.41 -25.85 -12.17
C ALA A 413 1.36 -24.97 -11.35
N TYR A 414 1.45 -23.67 -11.66
CA TYR A 414 2.37 -22.71 -11.03
C TYR A 414 1.62 -21.57 -10.33
N HIS A 415 0.56 -21.05 -10.94
CA HIS A 415 -0.27 -19.98 -10.40
C HIS A 415 -1.48 -20.56 -9.66
N THR A 416 -1.22 -21.34 -8.61
CA THR A 416 -2.25 -22.09 -7.86
C THR A 416 -3.35 -21.20 -7.26
N GLU A 417 -3.06 -19.92 -7.03
CA GLU A 417 -3.99 -18.90 -6.57
C GLU A 417 -5.17 -18.68 -7.54
N LEU A 418 -5.00 -18.98 -8.83
CA LEU A 418 -6.03 -18.84 -9.86
C LEU A 418 -7.21 -19.80 -9.66
N ALA A 419 -6.97 -20.94 -9.00
CA ALA A 419 -8.01 -21.95 -8.76
C ALA A 419 -9.18 -21.37 -7.94
N GLY A 420 -8.89 -20.45 -7.00
CA GLY A 420 -9.91 -19.75 -6.22
C GLY A 420 -10.80 -18.80 -7.03
N LYS A 421 -10.46 -18.53 -8.29
CA LYS A 421 -11.16 -17.62 -9.20
C LYS A 421 -11.79 -18.32 -10.41
N ASN A 422 -11.79 -19.65 -10.43
CA ASN A 422 -12.21 -20.44 -11.59
C ASN A 422 -11.42 -20.08 -12.87
N ASP A 423 -10.13 -19.75 -12.70
CA ASP A 423 -9.16 -19.52 -13.78
C ASP A 423 -8.06 -20.60 -13.77
N ALA A 424 -7.25 -20.65 -14.83
CA ALA A 424 -6.19 -21.63 -15.02
C ALA A 424 -4.93 -20.99 -15.60
N ASP A 425 -3.78 -21.64 -15.41
CA ASP A 425 -2.53 -21.25 -16.08
C ASP A 425 -2.19 -22.14 -17.28
N ASN A 426 -2.93 -23.24 -17.46
CA ASN A 426 -2.84 -24.14 -18.60
C ASN A 426 -4.25 -24.58 -18.99
N VAL A 427 -4.65 -24.39 -20.25
CA VAL A 427 -5.99 -24.71 -20.74
C VAL A 427 -5.99 -25.39 -22.10
N ALA A 428 -7.03 -26.20 -22.31
CA ALA A 428 -7.46 -26.64 -23.62
C ALA A 428 -8.95 -26.30 -23.80
N GLY A 429 -9.31 -25.80 -24.98
CA GLY A 429 -10.66 -25.43 -25.35
C GLY A 429 -11.04 -25.94 -26.73
N ILE A 430 -12.31 -26.29 -26.91
CA ILE A 430 -12.87 -26.71 -28.20
C ILE A 430 -14.16 -25.91 -28.43
N CYS A 431 -14.29 -25.31 -29.60
CA CYS A 431 -15.53 -24.71 -30.07
C CYS A 431 -16.02 -25.46 -31.31
N GLU A 432 -17.21 -26.05 -31.22
CA GLU A 432 -17.95 -26.58 -32.36
C GLU A 432 -18.85 -25.48 -32.91
N PHE A 433 -18.92 -25.35 -34.24
CA PHE A 433 -19.78 -24.41 -34.94
C PHE A 433 -20.92 -25.13 -35.66
N TYR A 434 -22.08 -24.47 -35.79
CA TYR A 434 -23.25 -25.03 -36.50
C TYR A 434 -22.95 -25.40 -37.96
N GLU A 435 -21.96 -24.73 -38.55
CA GLU A 435 -21.52 -24.90 -39.93
C GLU A 435 -20.60 -26.13 -40.11
N GLY A 436 -20.53 -27.03 -39.13
CA GLY A 436 -19.73 -28.26 -39.20
C GLY A 436 -18.22 -28.02 -39.10
N ARG A 437 -17.82 -27.00 -38.35
CA ARG A 437 -16.43 -26.57 -38.19
C ARG A 437 -16.00 -26.68 -36.74
N ILE A 438 -14.70 -26.79 -36.50
CA ILE A 438 -14.12 -26.94 -35.16
C ILE A 438 -12.96 -25.96 -35.00
N ALA A 439 -12.91 -25.28 -33.86
CA ALA A 439 -11.72 -24.60 -33.39
C ALA A 439 -11.21 -25.26 -32.12
N PHE A 440 -9.92 -25.57 -32.08
CA PHE A 440 -9.22 -26.13 -30.93
C PHE A 440 -8.17 -25.14 -30.45
N PHE A 441 -8.16 -24.87 -29.15
CA PHE A 441 -7.28 -23.92 -28.50
C PHE A 441 -6.47 -24.63 -27.42
N TYR A 442 -5.17 -24.39 -27.38
CA TYR A 442 -4.31 -24.77 -26.29
C TYR A 442 -3.55 -23.53 -25.84
N ASN A 443 -3.61 -23.18 -24.56
CA ASN A 443 -2.89 -22.00 -24.05
C ASN A 443 -2.21 -22.33 -22.70
N SER A 444 -0.99 -21.85 -22.51
CA SER A 444 -0.21 -22.07 -21.30
C SER A 444 0.58 -20.82 -20.93
N ARG A 445 0.51 -20.43 -19.66
CA ARG A 445 1.29 -19.33 -19.07
C ARG A 445 2.58 -19.81 -18.40
N THR A 446 2.92 -21.08 -18.59
CA THR A 446 3.97 -21.75 -17.80
C THR A 446 5.13 -22.19 -18.66
N SER A 447 5.35 -21.53 -19.81
CA SER A 447 6.47 -21.89 -20.68
C SER A 447 7.80 -21.50 -20.02
N PRO A 448 8.74 -22.45 -19.85
CA PRO A 448 10.08 -22.14 -19.34
C PRO A 448 10.95 -21.41 -20.37
N ARG A 449 10.57 -21.41 -21.66
CA ARG A 449 11.34 -20.82 -22.75
C ARG A 449 10.45 -20.08 -23.73
N GLY A 450 10.48 -18.75 -23.63
CA GLY A 450 9.98 -17.84 -24.67
C GLY A 450 8.47 -17.86 -24.90
N PHE A 451 8.02 -16.83 -25.61
CA PHE A 451 6.67 -16.74 -26.16
C PHE A 451 6.61 -17.54 -27.46
N ASP A 452 5.63 -18.43 -27.61
CA ASP A 452 5.49 -19.27 -28.80
C ASP A 452 4.02 -19.39 -29.24
N ASN A 453 3.78 -19.34 -30.55
CA ASN A 453 2.44 -19.48 -31.12
C ASN A 453 2.45 -20.37 -32.36
N GLN A 454 1.55 -21.33 -32.43
CA GLN A 454 1.46 -22.29 -33.52
C GLN A 454 0.02 -22.38 -33.99
N THR A 455 -0.19 -22.46 -35.30
CA THR A 455 -1.53 -22.64 -35.85
C THR A 455 -1.52 -23.60 -37.04
N GLU A 456 -2.50 -24.49 -37.07
CA GLU A 456 -2.78 -25.39 -38.19
C GLU A 456 -4.21 -25.15 -38.67
N ILE A 457 -4.37 -24.93 -39.97
CA ILE A 457 -5.67 -24.81 -40.64
C ILE A 457 -5.84 -26.01 -41.56
N VAL A 458 -6.80 -26.87 -41.25
CA VAL A 458 -7.15 -28.05 -42.06
C VAL A 458 -8.39 -27.72 -42.87
N GLY A 459 -8.29 -27.88 -44.19
CA GLY A 459 -9.40 -27.73 -45.12
C GLY A 459 -9.74 -29.03 -45.85
N THR A 460 -10.75 -28.97 -46.72
CA THR A 460 -11.24 -30.13 -47.48
C THR A 460 -10.23 -30.68 -48.49
N GLU A 461 -9.29 -29.85 -48.95
CA GLU A 461 -8.36 -30.18 -50.04
C GLU A 461 -6.88 -30.04 -49.64
N GLY A 462 -6.60 -29.57 -48.42
CA GLY A 462 -5.23 -29.36 -47.96
C GLY A 462 -5.13 -28.84 -46.54
N LYS A 463 -3.91 -28.42 -46.16
CA LYS A 463 -3.66 -27.79 -44.86
C LYS A 463 -2.57 -26.72 -44.93
N ILE A 464 -2.67 -25.73 -44.06
CA ILE A 464 -1.65 -24.70 -43.83
C ILE A 464 -1.15 -24.81 -42.39
N ALA A 465 0.16 -24.66 -42.21
CA ALA A 465 0.85 -24.78 -40.94
C ALA A 465 1.71 -23.53 -40.70
N ILE A 466 1.54 -22.91 -39.54
CA ILE A 466 2.28 -21.73 -39.11
C ILE A 466 3.02 -22.10 -37.83
N ASN A 467 4.36 -22.06 -37.88
CA ASN A 467 5.25 -22.25 -36.73
C ASN A 467 5.02 -23.57 -35.94
N LEU A 468 4.64 -24.68 -36.59
CA LEU A 468 4.40 -25.97 -35.92
C LEU A 468 5.65 -26.64 -35.32
N LEU A 469 6.84 -26.17 -35.70
CA LEU A 469 8.10 -26.66 -35.16
C LEU A 469 8.81 -25.47 -34.53
N CYS A 470 8.81 -25.38 -33.19
CA CYS A 470 9.64 -24.40 -32.49
C CYS A 470 11.10 -24.71 -32.81
N ARG A 471 11.80 -23.76 -33.44
CA ARG A 471 13.23 -23.92 -33.72
C ARG A 471 14.03 -22.88 -32.94
N GLN A 472 15.11 -23.33 -32.29
CA GLN A 472 16.07 -22.43 -31.63
C GLN A 472 16.85 -21.58 -32.64
N ASN A 473 17.00 -22.06 -33.89
CA ASN A 473 17.55 -21.30 -35.03
C ASN A 473 17.01 -21.82 -36.37
N ARG A 474 17.39 -21.18 -37.48
CA ARG A 474 16.91 -21.51 -38.83
C ARG A 474 17.85 -22.44 -39.62
N LEU A 475 18.92 -22.96 -39.03
CA LEU A 475 19.92 -23.77 -39.74
C LEU A 475 19.48 -25.24 -39.79
N GLU A 476 19.16 -25.71 -40.98
CA GLU A 476 18.82 -27.10 -41.27
C GLU A 476 19.93 -27.68 -42.16
N VAL A 477 20.70 -28.63 -41.62
CA VAL A 477 21.73 -29.33 -42.39
C VAL A 477 21.16 -30.67 -42.83
N VAL A 478 21.05 -30.86 -44.13
CA VAL A 478 20.61 -32.12 -44.74
C VAL A 478 21.84 -32.79 -45.34
N ASP A 479 22.24 -33.92 -44.77
CA ASP A 479 23.35 -34.75 -45.27
C ASP A 479 22.91 -36.22 -45.44
N LYS A 480 23.84 -37.06 -45.90
CA LYS A 480 23.59 -38.49 -46.18
C LYS A 480 23.18 -39.32 -44.93
N GLU A 481 23.35 -38.76 -43.73
CA GLU A 481 22.97 -39.37 -42.46
C GLU A 481 21.60 -38.87 -41.96
N GLY A 482 20.93 -37.97 -42.69
CA GLY A 482 19.60 -37.46 -42.39
C GLY A 482 19.55 -35.94 -42.13
N ILE A 483 18.48 -35.49 -41.46
CA ILE A 483 18.27 -34.09 -41.11
C ILE A 483 18.90 -33.83 -39.73
N LYS A 484 19.89 -32.93 -39.66
CA LYS A 484 20.49 -32.44 -38.42
C LYS A 484 20.17 -30.97 -38.19
N ILE A 485 19.82 -30.62 -36.96
CA ILE A 485 19.62 -29.24 -36.51
C ILE A 485 20.84 -28.86 -35.66
N GLU A 486 21.70 -28.00 -36.18
CA GLU A 486 22.88 -27.53 -35.45
C GLU A 486 22.55 -26.29 -34.61
N PRO A 487 22.99 -26.16 -33.34
CA PRO A 487 22.77 -24.96 -32.53
C PRO A 487 23.60 -23.77 -33.04
N ASP A 488 23.04 -22.55 -32.93
CA ASP A 488 23.71 -21.32 -33.37
C ASP A 488 24.78 -20.95 -32.35
N THR A 489 26.03 -20.83 -32.81
CA THR A 489 27.17 -20.43 -31.99
C THR A 489 27.17 -18.93 -31.61
N ARG A 490 26.13 -18.15 -31.96
CA ARG A 490 26.04 -16.70 -31.67
C ARG A 490 25.04 -16.30 -30.57
N SER A 491 24.91 -17.08 -29.50
CA SER A 491 24.22 -16.63 -28.27
C SER A 491 25.14 -16.69 -27.05
N ARG A 492 26.12 -15.78 -27.02
CA ARG A 492 26.75 -15.26 -25.79
C ARG A 492 27.05 -13.77 -26.00
N VAL A 493 26.05 -12.92 -25.85
CA VAL A 493 26.15 -11.57 -25.29
C VAL A 493 24.86 -11.28 -24.53
#